data_AF-A0A5D0QNM8-F1
#
_entry.id   AF-A0A5D0QNM8-F1
#
_cell.length_a   1.000
_cell.length_b   1.000
_cell.length_c   1.000
_cell.angle_alpha   90.00
_cell.angle_beta   90.00
_cell.angle_gamma   90.00
#
_symmetry.space_group_name_H-M   'P 1'
#
loop_
_entity.id
_entity.type
_entity.pdbx_description
1 polymer ?
#
loop_
_entity_poly.entity_id
_entity_poly.type
_entity_poly.pdbx_seq_one_letter_code
_entity_poly.pdbx_strand_id
1 'polypeptide(L)'
;MRSLHWLIAGLLAVSGCAVAQGSPPAPPFCPQQWDSEKIGGWVPDAADLDGAADRLVPGAPDLALICAYPGRNTDPGGEKLDGWRTLNHQNTEAMARDLAYLPIDTANAERGCTLMGGRMTNYLVRFAYSDGGTLWLGGAEEVNSCATITNGTATSDVYLGRGLTAAFRTGTWSLPQPDDPCDESLGRRGQNEQMVPEGAVSMLVCRLTPGQKPGARSEHGAREAAALAAALNTPGTRPSTNGCQQAGPVSDSFRLVFRYGEGPAAWVHVMPDCRPGVNNGLLQAELDAPTRDQVARLAPPA
;
A
#
# COMPACT_ATOMS: atom_id res chain seq x y z
N MET A 1 -76.43 -2.28 34.97
CA MET A 1 -75.56 -1.55 34.02
C MET A 1 -74.17 -1.49 34.67
N ARG A 2 -73.25 -2.40 34.31
CA ARG A 2 -72.00 -2.16 33.54
C ARG A 2 -71.17 -1.02 34.19
N SER A 3 -69.95 -1.21 34.71
CA SER A 3 -68.80 -1.86 34.05
C SER A 3 -67.68 -2.27 35.03
N LEU A 4 -66.99 -3.33 34.63
CA LEU A 4 -65.76 -3.95 35.11
C LEU A 4 -64.54 -3.03 34.82
N HIS A 5 -63.60 -2.86 35.75
CA HIS A 5 -62.25 -2.38 35.47
C HIS A 5 -61.22 -3.34 36.06
N TRP A 6 -60.42 -3.91 35.16
CA TRP A 6 -59.28 -4.80 35.43
C TRP A 6 -58.04 -3.97 35.80
N LEU A 7 -57.34 -4.37 36.86
CA LEU A 7 -55.97 -3.94 37.15
C LEU A 7 -54.99 -4.90 36.46
N ILE A 8 -54.24 -4.40 35.49
CA ILE A 8 -53.16 -5.12 34.81
C ILE A 8 -51.88 -4.98 35.65
N ALA A 9 -51.28 -6.12 35.99
CA ALA A 9 -49.99 -6.22 36.64
C ALA A 9 -48.87 -5.83 35.66
N GLY A 10 -48.05 -4.84 36.03
CA GLY A 10 -46.84 -4.47 35.30
C GLY A 10 -45.70 -5.44 35.59
N LEU A 11 -45.27 -6.20 34.58
CA LEU A 11 -43.97 -6.86 34.57
C LEU A 11 -42.87 -5.82 34.28
N LEU A 12 -42.00 -5.59 35.26
CA LEU A 12 -40.72 -4.92 35.06
C LEU A 12 -39.74 -5.91 34.43
N ALA A 13 -39.53 -5.79 33.13
CA ALA A 13 -38.43 -6.46 32.43
C ALA A 13 -37.12 -5.75 32.78
N VAL A 14 -36.30 -6.38 33.61
CA VAL A 14 -34.91 -5.95 33.86
C VAL A 14 -34.12 -6.25 32.58
N SER A 15 -33.91 -5.21 31.76
CA SER A 15 -33.00 -5.30 30.61
C SER A 15 -31.59 -5.43 31.13
N GLY A 16 -31.03 -6.64 31.03
CA GLY A 16 -29.62 -6.89 31.25
C GLY A 16 -28.79 -6.06 30.28
N CYS A 17 -27.83 -5.32 30.80
CA CYS A 17 -26.77 -4.71 29.99
C CYS A 17 -26.00 -5.83 29.29
N ALA A 18 -26.23 -6.00 27.99
CA ALA A 18 -25.32 -6.74 27.14
C ALA A 18 -24.03 -5.93 27.06
N VAL A 19 -23.06 -6.31 27.88
CA VAL A 19 -21.68 -5.85 27.72
C VAL A 19 -21.24 -6.33 26.35
N ALA A 20 -20.96 -5.41 25.44
CA ALA A 20 -20.33 -5.70 24.17
C ALA A 20 -19.07 -6.52 24.45
N GLN A 21 -19.10 -7.80 24.06
CA GLN A 21 -17.93 -8.66 24.12
C GLN A 21 -16.96 -8.08 23.09
N GLY A 22 -15.91 -7.40 23.57
CA GLY A 22 -14.75 -7.09 22.75
C GLY A 22 -14.26 -8.37 22.09
N SER A 23 -13.88 -8.28 20.82
CA SER A 23 -13.34 -9.39 20.06
C SER A 23 -12.26 -10.10 20.88
N PRO A 24 -12.24 -11.45 20.92
CA PRO A 24 -11.23 -12.18 21.66
C PRO A 24 -9.83 -11.75 21.18
N PRO A 25 -8.87 -11.57 22.09
CA PRO A 25 -7.51 -11.20 21.71
C PRO A 25 -6.95 -12.26 20.77
N ALA A 26 -6.46 -11.84 19.61
CA ALA A 26 -5.90 -12.74 18.61
C ALA A 26 -4.78 -13.61 19.24
N PRO A 27 -4.71 -14.92 18.91
CA PRO A 27 -3.75 -15.82 19.52
C PRO A 27 -2.31 -15.29 19.33
N PRO A 28 -1.41 -15.48 20.32
CA PRO A 28 -0.02 -15.02 20.24
C PRO A 28 0.84 -15.85 19.26
N PHE A 29 0.20 -16.75 18.51
CA PHE A 29 0.81 -17.70 17.60
C PHE A 29 0.21 -17.57 16.22
N CYS A 30 0.97 -18.00 15.22
CA CYS A 30 0.47 -18.14 13.86
C CYS A 30 -0.78 -19.05 13.83
N PRO A 31 -1.88 -18.61 13.19
CA PRO A 31 -2.97 -19.50 12.82
C PRO A 31 -2.43 -20.78 12.17
N GLN A 32 -3.02 -21.93 12.46
CA GLN A 32 -2.53 -23.21 11.91
C GLN A 32 -2.86 -23.37 10.42
N GLN A 33 -3.79 -22.55 9.92
CA GLN A 33 -4.29 -22.60 8.56
C GLN A 33 -4.63 -21.18 8.08
N TRP A 34 -4.48 -20.95 6.79
CA TRP A 34 -4.98 -19.76 6.10
C TRP A 34 -6.48 -19.91 5.85
N ASP A 35 -7.29 -19.02 6.44
CA ASP A 35 -8.76 -19.12 6.47
C ASP A 35 -9.43 -18.15 5.48
N SER A 36 -8.93 -18.14 4.25
CA SER A 36 -9.52 -17.34 3.18
C SER A 36 -9.18 -17.86 1.79
N GLU A 37 -10.12 -17.74 0.86
CA GLU A 37 -9.87 -17.97 -0.56
C GLU A 37 -9.17 -16.78 -1.24
N LYS A 38 -8.91 -15.68 -0.51
CA LYS A 38 -8.16 -14.54 -1.02
C LYS A 38 -6.66 -14.77 -0.86
N ILE A 39 -5.90 -14.48 -1.90
CA ILE A 39 -4.43 -14.53 -1.88
C ILE A 39 -3.92 -13.26 -1.19
N GLY A 40 -3.23 -13.40 -0.06
CA GLY A 40 -2.68 -12.31 0.75
C GLY A 40 -3.70 -11.40 1.44
N GLY A 41 -4.91 -11.25 0.88
CA GLY A 41 -5.95 -10.32 1.35
C GLY A 41 -6.77 -10.79 2.55
N TRP A 42 -6.15 -11.49 3.52
CA TRP A 42 -6.81 -11.94 4.74
C TRP A 42 -5.94 -11.73 5.98
N VAL A 43 -6.60 -11.41 7.08
CA VAL A 43 -6.05 -11.38 8.43
C VAL A 43 -7.05 -12.05 9.39
N PRO A 44 -6.60 -12.65 10.50
CA PRO A 44 -7.48 -13.26 11.49
C PRO A 44 -8.47 -12.27 12.10
N ASP A 45 -7.98 -11.07 12.41
CA ASP A 45 -8.74 -9.99 13.01
C ASP A 45 -8.33 -8.68 12.35
N ALA A 46 -9.32 -7.85 12.01
CA ALA A 46 -9.08 -6.51 11.48
C ALA A 46 -8.40 -5.63 12.54
N ALA A 47 -7.50 -4.76 12.09
CA ALA A 47 -6.76 -3.87 12.96
C ALA A 47 -7.68 -2.86 13.66
N ASP A 48 -7.64 -2.87 15.00
CA ASP A 48 -8.33 -1.94 15.88
C ASP A 48 -7.29 -1.13 16.68
N LEU A 49 -6.52 -0.32 15.95
CA LEU A 49 -5.53 0.60 16.50
C LEU A 49 -5.77 1.99 15.90
N ASP A 50 -5.47 3.03 16.68
CA ASP A 50 -5.54 4.41 16.21
C ASP A 50 -4.67 4.60 14.95
N GLY A 51 -5.29 5.07 13.87
CA GLY A 51 -4.64 5.27 12.57
C GLY A 51 -4.53 4.01 11.69
N ALA A 52 -5.10 2.87 12.10
CA ALA A 52 -5.08 1.65 11.29
C ALA A 52 -5.90 1.73 9.98
N ALA A 53 -6.84 2.67 9.90
CA ALA A 53 -7.56 2.99 8.66
C ALA A 53 -6.70 3.77 7.65
N ASP A 54 -5.70 4.50 8.12
CA ASP A 54 -4.86 5.38 7.29
C ASP A 54 -3.46 4.79 7.04
N ARG A 55 -3.10 3.70 7.72
CA ARG A 55 -1.78 3.08 7.71
C ARG A 55 -1.89 1.58 7.88
N LEU A 56 -1.14 0.82 7.09
CA LEU A 56 -1.04 -0.63 7.25
C LEU A 56 -0.52 -1.01 8.64
N VAL A 57 0.49 -0.28 9.13
CA VAL A 57 1.09 -0.48 10.46
C VAL A 57 1.25 0.89 11.14
N PRO A 58 0.30 1.33 11.99
CA PRO A 58 0.44 2.56 12.77
C PRO A 58 1.43 2.38 13.93
N GLY A 59 2.00 3.48 14.44
CA GLY A 59 2.85 3.45 15.64
C GLY A 59 4.22 2.77 15.47
N ALA A 60 4.76 2.28 16.58
CA ALA A 60 6.07 1.64 16.67
C ALA A 60 5.94 0.31 17.44
N PRO A 61 5.74 -0.82 16.75
CA PRO A 61 5.66 -2.13 17.39
C PRO A 61 7.04 -2.62 17.84
N ASP A 62 7.08 -3.39 18.92
CA ASP A 62 8.31 -3.95 19.50
C ASP A 62 8.75 -5.24 18.83
N LEU A 63 7.77 -6.01 18.31
CA LEU A 63 7.99 -7.35 17.76
C LEU A 63 7.16 -7.58 16.49
N ALA A 64 7.79 -8.17 15.47
CA ALA A 64 7.12 -8.76 14.32
C ALA A 64 7.31 -10.28 14.26
N LEU A 65 6.21 -11.03 14.10
CA LEU A 65 6.19 -12.47 13.84
C LEU A 65 5.60 -12.73 12.46
N ILE A 66 6.37 -13.34 11.57
CA ILE A 66 5.95 -13.71 10.21
C ILE A 66 5.56 -15.18 10.19
N CYS A 67 4.41 -15.50 9.60
CA CYS A 67 3.85 -16.83 9.43
C CYS A 67 3.73 -17.12 7.93
N ALA A 68 4.15 -18.31 7.48
CA ALA A 68 4.15 -18.67 6.05
C ALA A 68 3.19 -19.84 5.76
N TYR A 69 2.38 -19.69 4.71
CA TYR A 69 1.36 -20.63 4.27
C TYR A 69 1.54 -20.90 2.77
N PRO A 70 2.42 -21.84 2.38
CA PRO A 70 2.69 -22.16 0.98
C PRO A 70 1.49 -22.88 0.35
N GLY A 71 1.17 -22.52 -0.90
CA GLY A 71 0.01 -23.03 -1.63
C GLY A 71 0.12 -22.84 -3.14
N ARG A 72 -1.04 -22.76 -3.80
CA ARG A 72 -1.16 -22.51 -5.24
C ARG A 72 -2.24 -21.47 -5.50
N ASN A 73 -1.97 -20.52 -6.38
CA ASN A 73 -2.92 -19.43 -6.69
C ASN A 73 -4.14 -19.86 -7.50
N THR A 74 -4.16 -21.10 -8.00
CA THR A 74 -5.31 -21.70 -8.68
C THR A 74 -6.31 -22.34 -7.73
N ASP A 75 -5.94 -22.53 -6.46
CA ASP A 75 -6.75 -23.17 -5.43
C ASP A 75 -6.40 -22.56 -4.06
N PRO A 76 -6.68 -21.24 -3.88
CA PRO A 76 -6.35 -20.56 -2.65
C PRO A 76 -7.29 -20.97 -1.51
N GLY A 77 -6.76 -21.06 -0.30
CA GLY A 77 -7.53 -21.35 0.89
C GLY A 77 -7.14 -22.67 1.54
N GLY A 78 -7.14 -22.67 2.87
CA GLY A 78 -6.84 -23.85 3.64
C GLY A 78 -5.37 -24.26 3.65
N GLU A 79 -4.45 -23.42 3.17
CA GLU A 79 -3.01 -23.67 3.25
C GLU A 79 -2.59 -23.84 4.70
N LYS A 80 -1.79 -24.87 5.00
CA LYS A 80 -1.30 -25.14 6.35
C LYS A 80 -0.10 -24.27 6.66
N LEU A 81 0.06 -23.91 7.93
CA LEU A 81 1.26 -23.27 8.43
C LEU A 81 2.48 -24.17 8.16
N ASP A 82 3.45 -23.66 7.41
CA ASP A 82 4.72 -24.34 7.14
C ASP A 82 5.80 -23.94 8.15
N GLY A 83 5.77 -22.68 8.57
CA GLY A 83 6.72 -22.18 9.56
C GLY A 83 6.47 -20.74 9.95
N TRP A 84 7.24 -20.28 10.92
CA TRP A 84 7.19 -18.91 11.40
C TRP A 84 8.58 -18.38 11.70
N ARG A 85 8.71 -17.04 11.72
CA ARG A 85 9.95 -16.35 12.08
C ARG A 85 9.66 -15.05 12.80
N THR A 86 10.33 -14.85 13.92
CA THR A 86 10.36 -13.57 14.62
C THR A 86 11.49 -12.70 14.08
N LEU A 87 11.21 -11.43 13.82
CA LEU A 87 12.22 -10.43 13.48
C LEU A 87 12.84 -9.86 14.76
N ASN A 88 14.12 -9.46 14.68
CA ASN A 88 14.71 -8.68 15.76
C ASN A 88 14.09 -7.26 15.79
N HIS A 89 14.39 -6.50 16.85
CA HIS A 89 13.82 -5.16 17.04
C HIS A 89 14.11 -4.23 15.86
N GLN A 90 15.36 -4.14 15.40
CA GLN A 90 15.75 -3.29 14.27
C GLN A 90 14.96 -3.61 12.98
N ASN A 91 14.76 -4.89 12.66
CA ASN A 91 14.01 -5.30 11.48
C ASN A 91 12.50 -5.13 11.66
N THR A 92 11.98 -5.28 12.88
CA THR A 92 10.59 -4.94 13.22
C THR A 92 10.33 -3.46 12.98
N GLU A 93 11.18 -2.59 13.52
CA GLU A 93 11.07 -1.13 13.36
C GLU A 93 11.18 -0.72 11.89
N ALA A 94 12.14 -1.30 11.14
CA ALA A 94 12.29 -1.02 9.72
C ALA A 94 11.05 -1.44 8.93
N MET A 95 10.52 -2.65 9.19
CA MET A 95 9.31 -3.15 8.54
C MET A 95 8.09 -2.28 8.85
N ALA A 96 7.84 -2.00 10.13
CA ALA A 96 6.71 -1.16 10.53
C ALA A 96 6.79 0.23 9.91
N ARG A 97 7.97 0.86 9.93
CA ARG A 97 8.20 2.18 9.33
C ARG A 97 7.89 2.17 7.82
N ASP A 98 8.46 1.24 7.08
CA ASP A 98 8.27 1.18 5.62
C ASP A 98 6.79 0.98 5.26
N LEU A 99 6.12 0.05 5.95
CA LEU A 99 4.72 -0.27 5.74
C LEU A 99 3.78 0.88 6.13
N ALA A 100 4.11 1.65 7.17
CA ALA A 100 3.34 2.81 7.60
C ALA A 100 3.26 3.90 6.53
N TYR A 101 4.24 3.96 5.63
CA TYR A 101 4.35 4.94 4.56
C TYR A 101 3.94 4.40 3.19
N LEU A 102 3.48 3.15 3.06
CA LEU A 102 2.91 2.68 1.81
C LEU A 102 1.57 3.39 1.52
N PRO A 103 1.22 3.56 0.23
CA PRO A 103 -0.09 4.07 -0.13
C PRO A 103 -1.20 3.13 0.34
N ILE A 104 -2.34 3.70 0.74
CA ILE A 104 -3.59 2.97 1.01
C ILE A 104 -4.54 3.23 -0.15
N ASP A 105 -5.19 2.19 -0.63
CA ASP A 105 -6.14 2.31 -1.73
C ASP A 105 -7.45 2.88 -1.21
N THR A 106 -7.91 3.97 -1.84
CA THR A 106 -9.18 4.63 -1.51
C THR A 106 -10.27 4.41 -2.56
N ALA A 107 -9.94 3.76 -3.67
CA ALA A 107 -10.87 3.38 -4.72
C ALA A 107 -10.44 2.03 -5.32
N ASN A 108 -11.40 1.16 -5.62
CA ASN A 108 -11.19 -0.12 -6.31
C ASN A 108 -10.76 0.11 -7.77
N ALA A 109 -9.55 0.62 -7.99
CA ALA A 109 -8.93 0.55 -9.29
C ALA A 109 -8.54 -0.91 -9.52
N GLU A 110 -9.37 -1.67 -10.22
CA GLU A 110 -9.04 -3.07 -10.55
C GLU A 110 -7.70 -3.11 -11.29
N ARG A 111 -6.67 -3.62 -10.62
CA ARG A 111 -5.37 -3.87 -11.23
C ARG A 111 -5.49 -5.05 -12.18
N GLY A 112 -5.15 -4.82 -13.44
CA GLY A 112 -5.03 -5.89 -14.42
C GLY A 112 -3.91 -6.86 -14.02
N CYS A 113 -4.27 -8.11 -13.77
CA CYS A 113 -3.36 -9.17 -13.37
C CYS A 113 -3.37 -10.29 -14.39
N THR A 114 -2.20 -10.88 -14.65
CA THR A 114 -2.16 -12.12 -15.42
C THR A 114 -2.89 -13.23 -14.66
N LEU A 115 -3.50 -14.18 -15.36
CA LEU A 115 -4.15 -15.34 -14.75
C LEU A 115 -3.23 -16.57 -14.77
N MET A 116 -1.93 -16.37 -14.61
CA MET A 116 -0.98 -17.48 -14.63
C MET A 116 -1.10 -18.29 -13.35
N GLY A 117 -1.33 -19.59 -13.51
CA GLY A 117 -1.31 -20.55 -12.41
C GLY A 117 0.12 -20.84 -11.95
N GLY A 118 0.34 -20.92 -10.64
CA GLY A 118 1.67 -21.10 -10.08
C GLY A 118 1.67 -21.31 -8.56
N ARG A 119 2.89 -21.40 -8.04
CA ARG A 119 3.11 -21.46 -6.59
C ARG A 119 2.79 -20.09 -5.99
N MET A 120 2.26 -20.12 -4.78
CA MET A 120 2.15 -18.93 -3.95
C MET A 120 2.57 -19.24 -2.52
N THR A 121 2.80 -18.18 -1.75
CA THR A 121 2.90 -18.28 -0.29
C THR A 121 2.17 -17.11 0.30
N ASN A 122 1.08 -17.39 1.04
CA ASN A 122 0.43 -16.39 1.86
C ASN A 122 1.27 -16.15 3.12
N TYR A 123 1.29 -14.91 3.57
CA TYR A 123 1.98 -14.48 4.77
C TYR A 123 1.02 -13.75 5.70
N LEU A 124 1.13 -14.05 6.99
CA LEU A 124 0.63 -13.17 8.04
C LEU A 124 1.83 -12.59 8.79
N VAL A 125 1.80 -11.29 9.07
CA VAL A 125 2.74 -10.64 9.98
C VAL A 125 1.97 -10.10 11.18
N ARG A 126 2.28 -10.61 12.37
CA ARG A 126 1.77 -10.08 13.63
C ARG A 126 2.74 -9.03 14.17
N PHE A 127 2.25 -7.82 14.39
CA PHE A 127 2.93 -6.80 15.17
C PHE A 127 2.40 -6.77 16.60
N ALA A 128 3.31 -6.69 17.57
CA ALA A 128 2.97 -6.52 18.99
C ALA A 128 3.52 -5.18 19.49
N TYR A 129 2.72 -4.46 20.27
CA TYR A 129 3.04 -3.14 20.80
C TYR A 129 3.26 -3.20 22.32
N SER A 130 4.00 -2.22 22.85
CA SER A 130 4.37 -2.16 24.27
C SER A 130 3.18 -2.00 25.22
N ASP A 131 2.07 -1.44 24.74
CA ASP A 131 0.81 -1.30 25.45
C ASP A 131 -0.05 -2.58 25.46
N GLY A 132 0.44 -3.66 24.84
CA GLY A 132 -0.28 -4.93 24.68
C GLY A 132 -1.17 -4.99 23.43
N GLY A 133 -1.24 -3.90 22.65
CA GLY A 133 -1.91 -3.87 21.36
C GLY A 133 -1.29 -4.84 20.35
N THR A 134 -2.09 -5.27 19.37
CA THR A 134 -1.65 -6.21 18.34
C THR A 134 -2.28 -5.87 17.00
N LEU A 135 -1.55 -6.10 15.92
CA LEU A 135 -2.05 -5.94 14.55
C LEU A 135 -1.61 -7.13 13.70
N TRP A 136 -2.51 -7.59 12.84
CA TRP A 136 -2.19 -8.53 11.77
C TRP A 136 -2.09 -7.81 10.44
N LEU A 137 -1.14 -8.25 9.63
CA LEU A 137 -0.96 -7.82 8.25
C LEU A 137 -0.94 -9.07 7.37
N GLY A 138 -1.82 -9.14 6.38
CA GLY A 138 -1.87 -10.19 5.38
C GLY A 138 -1.24 -9.73 4.08
N GLY A 139 -0.48 -10.60 3.43
CA GLY A 139 0.05 -10.39 2.08
C GLY A 139 0.52 -11.70 1.46
N ALA A 140 1.01 -11.69 0.21
CA ALA A 140 1.51 -12.92 -0.41
C ALA A 140 2.63 -12.70 -1.43
N GLU A 141 3.42 -13.74 -1.68
CA GLU A 141 4.24 -13.87 -2.89
C GLU A 141 3.57 -14.83 -3.86
N GLU A 142 3.35 -14.38 -5.10
CA GLU A 142 2.72 -15.19 -6.15
C GLU A 142 3.18 -14.77 -7.55
N VAL A 143 2.92 -15.61 -8.54
CA VAL A 143 3.53 -15.52 -9.88
C VAL A 143 3.04 -14.33 -10.73
N ASN A 144 1.90 -13.75 -10.43
CA ASN A 144 1.32 -12.62 -11.16
C ASN A 144 1.72 -11.25 -10.57
N SER A 145 2.42 -11.22 -9.42
CA SER A 145 2.81 -10.01 -8.68
C SER A 145 1.65 -9.04 -8.40
N CYS A 146 0.53 -9.61 -7.95
CA CYS A 146 -0.77 -8.96 -7.84
C CYS A 146 -1.45 -9.13 -6.49
N ALA A 147 -0.86 -9.90 -5.57
CA ALA A 147 -1.36 -9.97 -4.21
C ALA A 147 -1.29 -8.59 -3.56
N THR A 148 -2.38 -8.21 -2.89
CA THR A 148 -2.46 -7.00 -2.08
C THR A 148 -1.88 -7.25 -0.69
N ILE A 149 -1.72 -6.18 0.06
CA ILE A 149 -1.39 -6.23 1.48
C ILE A 149 -2.47 -5.51 2.28
N THR A 150 -2.89 -6.07 3.40
CA THR A 150 -4.00 -5.54 4.20
C THR A 150 -3.81 -5.77 5.69
N ASN A 151 -4.31 -4.87 6.52
CA ASN A 151 -4.45 -5.12 7.96
C ASN A 151 -5.90 -5.44 8.37
N GLY A 152 -6.77 -5.73 7.39
CA GLY A 152 -8.21 -5.96 7.57
C GLY A 152 -9.06 -4.69 7.65
N THR A 153 -8.44 -3.53 7.91
CA THR A 153 -9.12 -2.22 7.96
C THR A 153 -8.72 -1.35 6.76
N ALA A 154 -7.45 -1.38 6.39
CA ALA A 154 -6.85 -0.70 5.25
C ALA A 154 -6.17 -1.71 4.32
N THR A 155 -6.10 -1.38 3.03
CA THR A 155 -5.52 -2.23 1.97
C THR A 155 -4.62 -1.39 1.08
N SER A 156 -3.59 -2.04 0.53
CA SER A 156 -2.67 -1.48 -0.45
C SER A 156 -2.41 -2.48 -1.57
N ASP A 157 -2.47 -2.01 -2.82
CA ASP A 157 -2.17 -2.76 -4.04
C ASP A 157 -0.65 -2.89 -4.30
N VAL A 158 0.16 -2.44 -3.35
CA VAL A 158 1.61 -2.60 -3.38
C VAL A 158 1.97 -4.07 -3.18
N TYR A 159 2.64 -4.63 -4.18
CA TYR A 159 3.12 -6.01 -4.12
C TYR A 159 4.42 -6.13 -3.31
N LEU A 160 4.34 -6.74 -2.13
CA LEU A 160 5.48 -6.95 -1.22
C LEU A 160 5.99 -8.39 -1.16
N GLY A 161 5.48 -9.30 -2.00
CA GLY A 161 5.74 -10.74 -1.89
C GLY A 161 7.21 -11.12 -1.72
N ARG A 162 8.10 -10.58 -2.57
CA ARG A 162 9.55 -10.83 -2.48
C ARG A 162 10.15 -10.34 -1.16
N GLY A 163 9.71 -9.18 -0.67
CA GLY A 163 10.18 -8.62 0.60
C GLY A 163 9.74 -9.46 1.80
N LEU A 164 8.48 -9.91 1.81
CA LEU A 164 7.94 -10.81 2.83
C LEU A 164 8.68 -12.16 2.83
N THR A 165 8.90 -12.75 1.66
CA THR A 165 9.67 -14.00 1.52
C THR A 165 11.11 -13.84 1.99
N ALA A 166 11.78 -12.74 1.65
CA ALA A 166 13.13 -12.47 2.11
C ALA A 166 13.19 -12.33 3.64
N ALA A 167 12.26 -11.58 4.23
CA ALA A 167 12.17 -11.41 5.68
C ALA A 167 11.87 -12.72 6.41
N PHE A 168 10.95 -13.55 5.89
CA PHE A 168 10.68 -14.87 6.43
C PHE A 168 11.90 -15.80 6.36
N ARG A 169 12.64 -15.82 5.23
CA ARG A 169 13.77 -16.74 5.03
C ARG A 169 15.03 -16.31 5.77
N THR A 170 15.28 -15.00 5.86
CA THR A 170 16.55 -14.45 6.36
C THR A 170 16.43 -13.77 7.71
N GLY A 171 15.23 -13.41 8.16
CA GLY A 171 15.01 -12.61 9.37
C GLY A 171 15.40 -11.13 9.19
N THR A 172 15.68 -10.70 7.95
CA THR A 172 16.04 -9.32 7.61
C THR A 172 14.95 -8.72 6.73
N TRP A 173 14.43 -7.57 7.13
CA TRP A 173 13.49 -6.81 6.32
C TRP A 173 14.23 -5.77 5.47
N SER A 174 13.80 -5.67 4.22
CA SER A 174 14.11 -4.55 3.35
C SER A 174 12.92 -4.34 2.42
N LEU A 175 12.44 -3.11 2.30
CA LEU A 175 11.44 -2.79 1.31
C LEU A 175 12.02 -3.02 -0.10
N PRO A 176 11.34 -3.77 -0.98
CA PRO A 176 11.80 -3.97 -2.35
C PRO A 176 12.06 -2.62 -3.03
N GLN A 177 13.28 -2.45 -3.54
CA GLN A 177 13.66 -1.29 -4.34
C GLN A 177 13.85 -1.74 -5.79
N PRO A 178 13.52 -0.88 -6.77
CA PRO A 178 13.91 -1.15 -8.14
C PRO A 178 15.43 -1.09 -8.30
N ASP A 179 15.97 -1.91 -9.21
CA ASP A 179 17.41 -1.91 -9.52
C ASP A 179 17.84 -0.57 -10.17
N ASP A 180 16.99 -0.03 -11.05
CA ASP A 180 17.12 1.33 -11.58
C ASP A 180 16.19 2.29 -10.81
N PRO A 181 16.68 3.35 -10.17
CA PRO A 181 15.82 4.34 -9.51
C PRO A 181 14.85 5.04 -10.47
N CYS A 182 15.04 4.92 -11.79
CA CYS A 182 14.12 5.41 -12.82
C CYS A 182 13.02 4.40 -13.19
N ASP A 183 12.99 3.20 -12.60
CA ASP A 183 11.86 2.29 -12.68
C ASP A 183 10.75 2.69 -11.70
N GLU A 184 9.57 2.08 -11.82
CA GLU A 184 8.44 2.37 -10.94
C GLU A 184 8.77 1.95 -9.51
N SER A 185 8.48 2.83 -8.55
CA SER A 185 8.59 2.49 -7.13
C SER A 185 7.24 2.04 -6.59
N LEU A 186 7.23 1.57 -5.34
CA LEU A 186 6.02 1.15 -4.64
C LEU A 186 5.08 2.33 -4.30
N GLY A 187 5.52 3.57 -4.54
CA GLY A 187 4.82 4.78 -4.14
C GLY A 187 4.89 5.04 -2.64
N ARG A 188 4.10 6.01 -2.18
CA ARG A 188 4.01 6.39 -0.76
C ARG A 188 2.62 6.87 -0.36
N ARG A 189 2.34 6.86 0.94
CA ARG A 189 1.13 7.40 1.57
C ARG A 189 0.87 8.86 1.15
N GLY A 190 -0.38 9.15 0.85
CA GLY A 190 -0.83 10.46 0.36
C GLY A 190 -0.87 10.56 -1.17
N GLN A 191 -0.29 9.60 -1.92
CA GLN A 191 -0.39 9.58 -3.39
C GLN A 191 -1.80 9.27 -3.90
N ASN A 192 -2.66 8.74 -3.04
CA ASN A 192 -4.10 8.56 -3.24
C ASN A 192 -4.90 9.87 -3.09
N GLU A 193 -4.30 10.93 -2.54
CA GLU A 193 -4.95 12.23 -2.30
C GLU A 193 -4.33 13.35 -3.14
N GLN A 194 -3.02 13.31 -3.35
CA GLN A 194 -2.26 14.31 -4.10
C GLN A 194 -1.35 13.62 -5.12
N MET A 195 -1.05 14.29 -6.24
CA MET A 195 -0.12 13.73 -7.24
C MET A 195 1.26 13.51 -6.62
N VAL A 196 1.72 14.49 -5.82
CA VAL A 196 2.96 14.44 -5.04
C VAL A 196 2.68 14.90 -3.61
N PRO A 197 2.82 14.05 -2.59
CA PRO A 197 2.64 14.46 -1.20
C PRO A 197 3.66 15.53 -0.76
N GLU A 198 3.27 16.39 0.18
CA GLU A 198 4.13 17.43 0.74
C GLU A 198 5.40 16.88 1.43
N GLY A 199 6.42 17.73 1.55
CA GLY A 199 7.65 17.43 2.31
C GLY A 199 8.78 16.77 1.52
N ALA A 200 8.75 16.82 0.18
CA ALA A 200 9.83 16.29 -0.64
C ALA A 200 11.14 17.08 -0.40
N VAL A 201 12.24 16.36 -0.16
CA VAL A 201 13.56 16.95 0.16
C VAL A 201 14.50 16.97 -1.05
N SER A 202 14.22 16.14 -2.06
CA SER A 202 14.95 16.13 -3.33
C SER A 202 14.10 15.46 -4.41
N MET A 203 14.49 15.60 -5.67
CA MET A 203 13.85 14.94 -6.79
C MET A 203 14.88 14.43 -7.80
N LEU A 204 14.68 13.21 -8.29
CA LEU A 204 15.35 12.70 -9.49
C LEU A 204 14.40 12.81 -10.69
N VAL A 205 14.86 13.39 -11.79
CA VAL A 205 14.15 13.43 -13.07
C VAL A 205 14.83 12.48 -14.03
N CYS A 206 14.09 11.49 -14.49
CA CYS A 206 14.53 10.49 -15.45
C CYS A 206 13.85 10.74 -16.79
N ARG A 207 14.64 10.86 -17.86
CA ARG A 207 14.14 10.87 -19.24
C ARG A 207 14.09 9.44 -19.76
N LEU A 208 12.91 9.00 -20.17
CA LEU A 208 12.63 7.67 -20.69
C LEU A 208 12.45 7.77 -22.21
N THR A 209 13.54 7.48 -22.93
CA THR A 209 13.56 7.46 -24.39
C THR A 209 13.38 6.02 -24.90
N PRO A 210 12.45 5.76 -25.84
CA PRO A 210 12.23 4.43 -26.38
C PRO A 210 13.52 3.80 -26.92
N GLY A 211 13.84 2.60 -26.46
CA GLY A 211 15.03 1.85 -26.91
C GLY A 211 16.35 2.23 -26.22
N GLN A 212 16.36 3.22 -25.31
CA GLN A 212 17.56 3.63 -24.58
C GLN A 212 17.46 3.22 -23.10
N LYS A 213 18.45 2.45 -22.63
CA LYS A 213 18.60 2.08 -21.21
C LYS A 213 20.09 2.14 -20.78
N PRO A 214 20.42 2.68 -19.59
CA PRO A 214 19.51 3.39 -18.68
C PRO A 214 19.08 4.75 -19.23
N GLY A 215 17.96 5.28 -18.75
CA GLY A 215 17.50 6.62 -19.11
C GLY A 215 18.46 7.70 -18.61
N ALA A 216 18.55 8.84 -19.32
CA ALA A 216 19.29 9.98 -18.82
C ALA A 216 18.64 10.49 -17.52
N ARG A 217 19.44 11.01 -16.58
CA ARG A 217 18.95 11.43 -15.25
C ARG A 217 19.59 12.72 -14.75
N SER A 218 18.83 13.49 -13.99
CA SER A 218 19.28 14.72 -13.32
C SER A 218 18.64 14.83 -11.93
N GLU A 219 19.43 15.20 -10.93
CA GLU A 219 19.00 15.35 -9.54
C GLU A 219 18.85 16.82 -9.15
N HIS A 220 17.82 17.10 -8.36
CA HIS A 220 17.40 18.43 -7.97
C HIS A 220 17.11 18.51 -6.46
N GLY A 221 17.36 19.69 -5.88
CA GLY A 221 17.17 19.93 -4.45
C GLY A 221 15.72 20.16 -4.03
N ALA A 222 15.53 20.39 -2.73
CA ALA A 222 14.22 20.57 -2.11
C ALA A 222 13.37 21.68 -2.74
N ARG A 223 14.00 22.79 -3.17
CA ARG A 223 13.29 23.95 -3.74
C ARG A 223 12.66 23.61 -5.09
N GLU A 224 13.42 22.99 -5.98
CA GLU A 224 12.94 22.54 -7.29
C GLU A 224 11.90 21.42 -7.14
N ALA A 225 12.12 20.49 -6.20
CA ALA A 225 11.17 19.43 -5.88
C ALA A 225 9.84 20.00 -5.40
N ALA A 226 9.84 20.93 -4.43
CA ALA A 226 8.64 21.57 -3.92
C ALA A 226 7.90 22.38 -5.00
N ALA A 227 8.64 23.11 -5.82
CA ALA A 227 8.05 23.89 -6.91
C ALA A 227 7.36 23.00 -7.96
N LEU A 228 7.97 21.86 -8.33
CA LEU A 228 7.34 20.95 -9.29
C LEU A 228 6.18 20.16 -8.67
N ALA A 229 6.29 19.74 -7.41
CA ALA A 229 5.20 19.10 -6.68
C ALA A 229 3.95 19.99 -6.63
N ALA A 230 4.12 21.28 -6.32
CA ALA A 230 3.02 22.25 -6.32
C ALA A 230 2.36 22.39 -7.70
N ALA A 231 3.15 22.44 -8.78
CA ALA A 231 2.63 22.48 -10.14
C ALA A 231 1.83 21.21 -10.48
N LEU A 232 2.36 20.03 -10.16
CA LEU A 232 1.69 18.74 -10.39
C LEU A 232 0.40 18.55 -9.58
N ASN A 233 0.30 19.18 -8.42
CA ASN A 233 -0.90 19.14 -7.56
C ASN A 233 -1.95 20.20 -7.91
N THR A 234 -1.67 21.11 -8.85
CA THR A 234 -2.60 22.19 -9.22
C THR A 234 -3.80 21.70 -10.05
N PRO A 235 -3.63 20.84 -11.08
CA PRO A 235 -4.75 20.34 -11.85
C PRO A 235 -5.65 19.42 -11.02
N GLY A 236 -6.94 19.36 -11.36
CA GLY A 236 -7.86 18.40 -10.76
C GLY A 236 -7.44 16.96 -11.08
N THR A 237 -7.42 16.10 -10.04
CA THR A 237 -7.05 14.69 -10.16
C THR A 237 -8.30 13.81 -10.26
N ARG A 238 -8.11 12.61 -10.82
CA ARG A 238 -9.10 11.53 -10.82
C ARG A 238 -8.42 10.19 -10.53
N PRO A 239 -9.13 9.15 -10.08
CA PRO A 239 -8.57 7.82 -9.98
C PRO A 239 -7.90 7.38 -11.29
N SER A 240 -6.72 6.82 -11.16
CA SER A 240 -5.93 6.35 -12.29
C SER A 240 -6.59 5.14 -12.96
N THR A 241 -6.61 5.13 -14.29
CA THR A 241 -6.90 3.91 -15.06
C THR A 241 -5.63 3.26 -15.60
N ASN A 242 -4.45 3.79 -15.23
CA ASN A 242 -3.12 3.41 -15.73
C ASN A 242 -2.95 3.44 -17.26
N GLY A 243 -3.92 4.00 -17.96
CA GLY A 243 -3.90 4.24 -19.40
C GLY A 243 -4.14 5.70 -19.70
N CYS A 244 -3.86 6.08 -20.94
CA CYS A 244 -4.10 7.42 -21.46
C CYS A 244 -4.37 7.35 -22.97
N GLN A 245 -5.01 8.38 -23.51
CA GLN A 245 -5.26 8.52 -24.94
C GLN A 245 -4.09 9.26 -25.58
N GLN A 246 -3.50 8.65 -26.60
CA GLN A 246 -2.40 9.26 -27.36
C GLN A 246 -2.89 10.51 -28.08
N ALA A 247 -2.24 11.64 -27.81
CA ALA A 247 -2.58 12.96 -28.32
C ALA A 247 -1.55 13.50 -29.34
N GLY A 248 -0.50 12.74 -29.66
CA GLY A 248 0.55 13.10 -30.62
C GLY A 248 1.53 11.97 -30.90
N PRO A 249 2.61 12.23 -31.68
CA PRO A 249 3.69 11.27 -31.88
C PRO A 249 4.35 10.89 -30.56
N VAL A 250 4.76 9.62 -30.44
CA VAL A 250 5.49 9.12 -29.26
C VAL A 250 6.73 9.98 -29.04
N SER A 251 6.80 10.60 -27.87
CA SER A 251 7.93 11.42 -27.44
C SER A 251 8.61 10.82 -26.20
N ASP A 252 9.67 11.45 -25.72
CA ASP A 252 10.23 11.09 -24.43
C ASP A 252 9.17 11.24 -23.34
N SER A 253 9.10 10.25 -22.46
CA SER A 253 8.35 10.38 -21.21
C SER A 253 9.31 10.62 -20.04
N PHE A 254 8.79 11.09 -18.91
CA PHE A 254 9.61 11.41 -17.75
C PHE A 254 9.10 10.68 -16.52
N ARG A 255 10.03 10.09 -15.77
CA ARG A 255 9.73 9.62 -14.41
C ARG A 255 10.36 10.58 -13.41
N LEU A 256 9.51 11.11 -12.54
CA LEU A 256 9.88 12.03 -11.48
C LEU A 256 9.84 11.24 -10.18
N VAL A 257 10.94 11.21 -9.44
CA VAL A 257 11.06 10.47 -8.17
C VAL A 257 11.35 11.45 -7.06
N PHE A 258 10.34 11.75 -6.25
CA PHE A 258 10.40 12.66 -5.11
C PHE A 258 10.80 11.89 -3.86
N ARG A 259 11.94 12.26 -3.26
CA ARG A 259 12.44 11.63 -2.04
C ARG A 259 12.07 12.45 -0.82
N TYR A 260 11.99 11.78 0.32
CA TYR A 260 11.57 12.34 1.60
C TYR A 260 12.60 11.99 2.67
N GLY A 261 12.57 12.70 3.81
CA GLY A 261 13.44 12.38 4.96
C GLY A 261 13.18 10.98 5.52
N GLU A 262 11.97 10.46 5.35
CA GLU A 262 11.56 9.13 5.80
C GLU A 262 10.61 8.45 4.80
N GLY A 263 10.67 7.12 4.80
CA GLY A 263 9.80 6.25 4.00
C GLY A 263 10.21 6.17 2.51
N PRO A 264 9.40 5.49 1.69
CA PRO A 264 9.64 5.37 0.26
C PRO A 264 9.44 6.70 -0.47
N ALA A 265 10.06 6.79 -1.64
CA ALA A 265 9.87 7.88 -2.58
C ALA A 265 8.48 7.83 -3.22
N ALA A 266 7.91 9.00 -3.48
CA ALA A 266 6.78 9.14 -4.40
C ALA A 266 7.32 9.18 -5.83
N TRP A 267 6.60 8.57 -6.76
CA TRP A 267 6.92 8.69 -8.18
C TRP A 267 5.74 9.24 -8.98
N VAL A 268 6.05 9.94 -10.07
CA VAL A 268 5.08 10.45 -11.04
C VAL A 268 5.63 10.19 -12.44
N HIS A 269 4.80 9.62 -13.31
CA HIS A 269 5.07 9.49 -14.73
C HIS A 269 4.38 10.61 -15.49
N VAL A 270 5.16 11.31 -16.31
CA VAL A 270 4.71 12.40 -17.17
C VAL A 270 4.90 11.98 -18.62
N MET A 271 3.81 11.96 -19.36
CA MET A 271 3.74 11.62 -20.78
C MET A 271 3.21 12.83 -21.54
N PRO A 272 4.09 13.68 -22.12
CA PRO A 272 3.69 14.93 -22.76
C PRO A 272 2.69 14.78 -23.92
N ASP A 273 2.74 13.63 -24.59
CA ASP A 273 1.93 13.26 -25.75
C ASP A 273 0.69 12.43 -25.38
N CYS A 274 0.31 12.38 -24.10
CA CYS A 274 -0.85 11.63 -23.63
C CYS A 274 -1.87 12.46 -22.85
N ARG A 275 -3.13 11.99 -22.82
CA ARG A 275 -4.23 12.57 -22.03
C ARG A 275 -4.98 11.49 -21.24
N PRO A 276 -5.03 11.55 -19.91
CA PRO A 276 -4.28 12.45 -19.03
C PRO A 276 -2.77 12.22 -19.17
N GLY A 277 -1.98 13.29 -19.01
CA GLY A 277 -0.53 13.27 -19.24
C GLY A 277 0.31 13.07 -17.99
N VAL A 278 -0.32 13.00 -16.81
CA VAL A 278 0.35 12.81 -15.51
C VAL A 278 -0.30 11.66 -14.76
N ASN A 279 0.49 10.73 -14.22
CA ASN A 279 0.03 9.56 -13.48
C ASN A 279 0.99 9.22 -12.33
N ASN A 280 0.50 8.93 -11.13
CA ASN A 280 1.32 8.45 -10.00
C ASN A 280 1.02 7.01 -9.58
N GLY A 281 0.28 6.27 -10.40
CA GLY A 281 -0.23 4.92 -10.16
C GLY A 281 -1.65 4.89 -9.59
N LEU A 282 -2.01 5.88 -8.76
CA LEU A 282 -3.30 5.95 -8.05
C LEU A 282 -4.20 7.07 -8.56
N LEU A 283 -3.59 8.19 -8.97
CA LEU A 283 -4.22 9.37 -9.50
C LEU A 283 -3.68 9.71 -10.89
N GLN A 284 -4.54 10.30 -11.70
CA GLN A 284 -4.21 10.87 -12.99
C GLN A 284 -4.69 12.32 -13.09
N ALA A 285 -3.94 13.14 -13.86
CA ALA A 285 -4.27 14.53 -14.12
C ALA A 285 -3.86 14.97 -15.53
N GLU A 286 -4.51 16.02 -16.03
CA GLU A 286 -4.08 16.68 -17.26
C GLU A 286 -2.72 17.35 -17.07
N LEU A 287 -1.87 17.29 -18.10
CA LEU A 287 -0.60 17.99 -18.11
C LEU A 287 -0.78 19.37 -18.75
N ASP A 288 -0.79 20.42 -17.93
CA ASP A 288 -0.81 21.79 -18.41
C ASP A 288 0.56 22.23 -19.00
N ALA A 289 0.53 23.29 -19.81
CA ALA A 289 1.73 23.79 -20.47
C ALA A 289 2.80 24.29 -19.47
N PRO A 290 2.47 25.05 -18.41
CA PRO A 290 3.46 25.48 -17.42
C PRO A 290 4.21 24.32 -16.76
N THR A 291 3.48 23.27 -16.36
CA THR A 291 4.07 22.07 -15.74
C THR A 291 4.93 21.32 -16.75
N ARG A 292 4.48 21.18 -18.00
CA ARG A 292 5.28 20.57 -19.08
C ARG A 292 6.60 21.29 -19.29
N ASP A 293 6.58 22.62 -19.38
CA ASP A 293 7.78 23.43 -19.58
C ASP A 293 8.72 23.32 -18.37
N GLN A 294 8.17 23.22 -17.16
CA GLN A 294 8.97 23.02 -15.95
C GLN A 294 9.65 21.65 -15.94
N VAL A 295 8.94 20.57 -16.29
CA VAL A 295 9.54 19.24 -16.44
C VAL A 295 10.65 19.28 -17.49
N ALA A 296 10.42 19.90 -18.65
CA ALA A 296 11.41 20.00 -19.71
C ALA A 296 12.68 20.76 -19.29
N ARG A 297 12.56 21.83 -18.48
CA ARG A 297 13.71 22.58 -17.93
C ARG A 297 14.52 21.78 -16.92
N LEU A 298 13.84 20.94 -16.13
CA LEU A 298 14.48 20.12 -15.09
C LEU A 298 15.00 18.79 -15.65
N ALA A 299 14.54 18.37 -16.82
CA ALA A 299 14.95 17.13 -17.45
C ALA A 299 16.43 17.16 -17.87
N PRO A 300 17.11 16.01 -17.85
CA PRO A 300 18.44 15.89 -18.44
C PRO A 300 18.36 16.12 -19.96
N PRO A 301 19.47 16.51 -20.61
CA PRO A 301 19.55 16.62 -22.06
C PRO A 301 19.22 15.27 -22.72
N ALA A 302 18.68 15.34 -23.95
CA ALA A 302 18.49 14.17 -24.80
C ALA A 302 19.83 13.63 -25.30
#